data_AF-A0A5R8QC05-F1
#
_entry.id   AF-A0A5R8QC05-F1
#
_cell.length_a   1.000
_cell.length_b   1.000
_cell.length_c   1.000
_cell.angle_alpha   90.00
_cell.angle_beta   90.00
_cell.angle_gamma   90.00
#
_symmetry.space_group_name_H-M   'P 1'
#
loop_
_entity.id
_entity.type
_entity.pdbx_description
1 polymer ?
#
loop_
_entity_poly.entity_id
_entity_poly.type
_entity_poly.pdbx_seq_one_letter_code
_entity_poly.pdbx_strand_id
1 'polypeptide(L)'
;MANEPKTSTKDNPLVRALSRWENEGGRTDADREKRAALAKEEEALILQCLGAAVISRWNNLPTEVQRDLFARAVSVGEPLPTADLKEQLARFLHSHKDL
;
A
#
# COMPACT_ATOMS: atom_id res chain seq x y z
N MET A 1 -12.31 62.89 -27.64
CA MET A 1 -11.72 62.24 -26.45
C MET A 1 -12.74 61.29 -25.87
N ALA A 2 -12.50 59.98 -25.97
CA ALA A 2 -13.24 58.97 -25.23
C ALA A 2 -12.25 57.83 -24.95
N ASN A 3 -11.80 57.74 -23.70
CA ASN A 3 -10.93 56.67 -23.23
C ASN A 3 -11.81 55.53 -22.73
N GLU A 4 -11.78 54.39 -23.42
CA GLU A 4 -12.35 53.13 -22.89
C GLU A 4 -11.39 52.55 -21.84
N PRO A 5 -11.88 52.15 -20.66
CA PRO A 5 -11.04 51.48 -19.68
C PRO A 5 -10.81 50.03 -20.14
N LYS A 6 -9.59 49.73 -20.60
CA LYS A 6 -9.11 48.38 -20.85
C LYS A 6 -9.07 47.63 -19.51
N THR A 7 -10.12 46.89 -19.19
CA THR A 7 -10.14 46.00 -18.03
C THR A 7 -9.11 44.90 -18.26
N SER A 8 -7.98 45.01 -17.55
CA SER A 8 -6.89 44.05 -17.56
C SER A 8 -7.41 42.68 -17.16
N THR A 9 -7.51 41.76 -18.12
CA THR A 9 -7.97 40.37 -17.95
C THR A 9 -7.20 39.60 -16.87
N LYS A 10 -6.04 40.11 -16.42
CA LYS A 10 -5.18 39.52 -15.38
C LYS A 10 -5.74 39.60 -13.96
N ASP A 11 -6.75 40.44 -13.72
CA ASP A 11 -7.38 40.59 -12.40
C ASP A 11 -8.69 39.80 -12.26
N ASN A 12 -9.07 39.05 -13.30
CA ASN A 12 -10.24 38.18 -13.22
C ASN A 12 -9.93 36.93 -12.35
N PRO A 13 -10.64 36.74 -11.22
CA PRO A 13 -10.42 35.62 -10.32
C PRO A 13 -10.66 34.26 -10.99
N LEU A 14 -11.56 34.18 -11.98
CA LEU A 14 -11.80 32.95 -12.75
C LEU A 14 -10.61 32.61 -13.66
N VAL A 15 -9.99 33.62 -14.28
CA VAL A 15 -8.80 33.41 -15.13
C VAL A 15 -7.62 32.94 -14.28
N ARG A 16 -7.46 33.49 -13.08
CA ARG A 16 -6.45 33.01 -12.12
C ARG A 16 -6.74 31.60 -11.62
N ALA A 17 -8.01 31.28 -11.34
CA ALA A 17 -8.41 29.93 -10.92
C ALA A 17 -8.19 28.88 -12.02
N LEU A 18 -8.51 29.22 -13.28
CA LEU A 18 -8.26 28.37 -14.45
C LEU A 18 -6.77 28.17 -14.70
N SER A 19 -5.96 29.24 -14.73
CA SER A 19 -4.51 29.10 -14.91
C SER A 19 -3.86 28.32 -13.77
N ARG A 20 -4.37 28.43 -12.54
CA ARG A 20 -3.89 27.61 -11.42
C ARG A 20 -4.21 26.13 -11.65
N TRP A 21 -5.42 25.81 -12.07
CA TRP A 21 -5.84 24.43 -12.35
C TRP A 21 -5.05 23.79 -13.50
N GLU A 22 -4.76 24.54 -14.56
CA GLU A 22 -3.94 24.10 -15.69
C GLU A 22 -2.48 23.85 -15.30
N ASN A 23 -1.91 24.67 -14.42
CA ASN A 23 -0.52 24.51 -13.96
C ASN A 23 -0.34 23.42 -12.88
N GLU A 24 -1.40 23.09 -12.12
CA GLU A 24 -1.38 22.04 -11.10
C GLU A 24 -1.70 20.65 -11.68
N GLY A 25 -2.11 20.57 -12.95
CA GLY A 25 -2.32 19.31 -13.64
C GLY A 25 -3.46 18.48 -13.04
N GLY A 26 -4.57 19.10 -12.63
CA GLY A 26 -5.87 18.47 -12.37
C GLY A 26 -5.95 17.33 -11.33
N ARG A 27 -4.83 16.89 -10.75
CA ARG A 27 -4.73 15.80 -9.78
C ARG A 27 -4.32 16.40 -8.45
N THR A 28 -5.17 16.24 -7.46
CA THR A 28 -4.88 16.74 -6.11
C THR A 28 -3.91 15.79 -5.39
N ASP A 29 -3.24 16.29 -4.35
CA ASP A 29 -2.45 15.42 -3.46
C ASP A 29 -3.33 14.31 -2.84
N ALA A 30 -4.60 14.61 -2.56
CA ALA A 30 -5.57 13.61 -2.11
C ALA A 30 -5.80 12.48 -3.14
N ASP A 31 -5.79 12.78 -4.45
CA ASP A 31 -5.89 11.76 -5.50
C ASP A 31 -4.63 10.90 -5.60
N ARG A 32 -3.47 11.43 -5.19
CA ARG A 32 -2.20 10.69 -5.13
C ARG A 32 -2.18 9.77 -3.92
N GLU A 33 -2.55 10.28 -2.75
CA GLU A 33 -2.65 9.52 -1.51
C GLU A 33 -3.66 8.38 -1.63
N LYS A 34 -4.85 8.65 -2.20
CA LYS A 34 -5.86 7.61 -2.44
C LYS A 34 -5.34 6.48 -3.34
N ARG A 35 -4.59 6.81 -4.40
CA ARG A 35 -3.97 5.78 -5.25
C ARG A 35 -2.90 4.99 -4.53
N ALA A 36 -2.09 5.64 -3.70
CA ALA A 36 -1.09 4.95 -2.89
C ALA A 36 -1.75 4.01 -1.87
N ALA A 37 -2.89 4.40 -1.28
CA ALA A 37 -3.66 3.53 -0.40
C ALA A 37 -4.23 2.31 -1.14
N LEU A 38 -4.86 2.51 -2.30
CA LEU A 38 -5.38 1.42 -3.12
C LEU A 38 -4.28 0.44 -3.57
N ALA A 39 -3.10 0.95 -3.94
CA ALA A 39 -1.96 0.10 -4.30
C ALA A 39 -1.49 -0.76 -3.12
N LYS A 40 -1.49 -0.21 -1.89
CA LYS A 40 -1.17 -0.97 -0.67
C LYS A 40 -2.22 -2.03 -0.35
N GLU A 41 -3.50 -1.72 -0.57
CA GLU A 41 -4.59 -2.68 -0.37
C GLU A 41 -4.49 -3.85 -1.37
N GLU A 42 -4.19 -3.56 -2.63
CA GLU A 42 -3.96 -4.58 -3.66
C GLU A 42 -2.74 -5.46 -3.32
N GLU A 43 -1.63 -4.85 -2.92
CA GLU A 43 -0.44 -5.57 -2.46
C GLU A 43 -0.76 -6.47 -1.26
N ALA A 44 -1.51 -5.97 -0.27
CA ALA A 44 -1.92 -6.75 0.89
C ALA A 44 -2.78 -7.96 0.50
N LEU A 45 -3.71 -7.79 -0.45
CA LEU A 45 -4.55 -8.88 -0.96
C LEU A 45 -3.71 -9.95 -1.66
N ILE A 46 -2.76 -9.55 -2.51
CA ILE A 46 -1.86 -10.48 -3.22
C ILE A 46 -1.03 -11.28 -2.21
N LEU A 47 -0.44 -10.61 -1.22
CA LEU A 47 0.33 -11.26 -0.17
C LEU A 47 -0.52 -12.21 0.68
N GLN A 48 -1.76 -11.84 0.99
CA GLN A 48 -2.71 -12.70 1.70
C GLN A 48 -3.03 -13.96 0.89
N CYS A 49 -3.33 -13.84 -0.40
CA CYS A 49 -3.60 -14.98 -1.27
C CYS A 49 -2.39 -15.93 -1.39
N LEU A 50 -1.19 -15.37 -1.56
CA LEU A 50 0.05 -16.14 -1.62
C LEU A 50 0.34 -16.85 -0.29
N GLY A 51 0.19 -16.13 0.83
CA GLY A 51 0.36 -16.68 2.16
C GLY A 51 -0.60 -17.84 2.44
N ALA A 52 -1.88 -17.67 2.11
CA ALA A 52 -2.89 -18.73 2.24
C ALA A 52 -2.52 -19.97 1.43
N ALA A 53 -2.09 -19.81 0.18
CA ALA A 53 -1.67 -20.93 -0.67
C ALA A 53 -0.44 -21.68 -0.11
N VAL A 54 0.51 -20.95 0.49
CA VAL A 54 1.67 -21.55 1.18
C VAL A 54 1.22 -22.35 2.40
N ILE A 55 0.34 -21.78 3.23
CA ILE A 55 -0.19 -22.44 4.43
C ILE A 55 -0.94 -23.71 4.05
N SER A 56 -1.81 -23.68 3.02
CA SER A 56 -2.53 -24.86 2.53
C SER A 56 -1.63 -26.00 2.06
N ARG A 57 -0.38 -25.69 1.65
CA ARG A 57 0.59 -26.70 1.21
C ARG A 57 1.65 -27.01 2.26
N TRP A 58 1.58 -26.41 3.45
CA TRP A 58 2.67 -26.38 4.42
C TRP A 58 3.22 -27.77 4.76
N ASN A 59 2.34 -28.75 5.02
CA ASN A 59 2.74 -30.12 5.35
C ASN A 59 3.39 -30.89 4.18
N ASN A 60 3.12 -30.47 2.94
CA ASN A 60 3.66 -31.08 1.73
C ASN A 60 5.00 -30.43 1.30
N LEU A 61 5.45 -29.39 2.01
CA LEU A 61 6.74 -28.76 1.77
C LEU A 61 7.86 -29.55 2.48
N PRO A 62 9.04 -29.70 1.84
CA PRO A 62 10.21 -30.24 2.52
C PRO A 62 10.55 -29.44 3.79
N THR A 63 11.03 -30.12 4.83
CA THR A 63 11.37 -29.52 6.13
C THR A 63 12.37 -28.36 6.02
N GLU A 64 13.31 -28.44 5.08
CA GLU A 64 14.27 -27.36 4.81
C GLU A 64 13.57 -26.08 4.34
N VAL A 65 12.58 -26.21 3.45
CA VAL A 65 11.79 -25.09 2.94
C VAL A 65 10.90 -24.50 4.02
N GLN A 66 10.28 -25.34 4.86
CA GLN A 66 9.50 -24.88 6.02
C GLN A 66 10.37 -24.04 6.97
N ARG A 67 11.59 -24.51 7.27
CA ARG A 67 12.53 -23.80 8.15
C ARG A 67 12.99 -22.47 7.57
N ASP A 68 13.32 -22.44 6.27
CA ASP A 68 13.76 -21.21 5.59
C ASP A 68 12.63 -20.16 5.55
N LEU A 69 11.42 -20.56 5.15
CA LEU A 69 10.26 -19.67 5.14
C LEU A 69 9.95 -19.11 6.54
N PHE A 70 10.02 -19.95 7.56
CA PHE A 70 9.79 -19.54 8.94
C PHE A 70 10.85 -18.53 9.42
N ALA A 71 12.13 -18.78 9.12
CA ALA A 71 13.21 -17.85 9.48
C ALA A 71 13.07 -16.49 8.78
N ARG A 72 12.69 -16.48 7.50
CA ARG A 72 12.42 -15.26 6.73
C ARG A 72 11.22 -14.50 7.30
N ALA A 73 10.13 -15.18 7.63
CA ALA A 73 8.94 -14.54 8.21
C ALA A 73 9.23 -13.85 9.55
N VAL A 74 10.03 -14.48 10.41
CA VAL A 74 10.49 -13.88 11.68
C VAL A 74 11.37 -12.65 11.43
N SER A 75 12.26 -12.70 10.43
CA SER A 75 13.13 -11.57 10.09
C SER A 75 12.39 -10.36 9.52
N VAL A 76 11.23 -10.57 8.89
CA VAL A 76 10.43 -9.48 8.29
C VAL A 76 9.56 -8.76 9.34
N GLY A 77 9.22 -9.42 10.45
CA GLY A 77 8.30 -8.89 11.47
C GLY A 77 8.92 -8.10 12.64
N GLU A 78 10.21 -7.79 12.61
CA GLU A 78 10.88 -6.98 13.65
C GLU A 78 10.57 -5.47 13.46
N PRO A 79 10.21 -4.74 14.54
CA PRO A 79 10.89 -4.77 15.84
C PRO A 79 10.02 -5.21 17.04
N LEU A 80 9.04 -6.11 16.85
CA LEU A 80 8.33 -6.73 17.98
C LEU A 80 9.27 -7.72 18.72
N PRO A 81 9.11 -7.99 20.03
CA PRO A 81 9.96 -8.95 20.74
C PRO A 81 9.94 -10.30 20.02
N THR A 82 11.08 -10.65 19.44
CA THR A 82 11.27 -11.75 18.48
C THR A 82 10.79 -13.11 18.98
N ALA A 83 10.74 -13.29 20.30
CA ALA A 83 10.25 -14.49 20.97
C ALA A 83 8.74 -14.68 20.77
N ASP A 84 7.95 -13.61 20.87
CA ASP A 84 6.49 -13.68 20.82
C ASP A 84 6.00 -13.96 19.39
N LEU A 85 6.62 -13.31 18.38
CA LEU A 85 6.26 -13.51 16.98
C LEU A 85 6.57 -14.93 16.50
N LYS A 86 7.73 -15.47 16.92
CA LYS A 86 8.13 -16.84 16.60
C LYS A 86 7.13 -17.85 17.16
N GLU A 87 6.70 -17.67 18.39
CA GLU A 87 5.71 -18.54 19.03
C GLU A 87 4.34 -18.43 18.36
N GLN A 88 3.88 -17.21 18.04
CA GLN A 88 2.64 -16.99 17.31
C GLN A 88 2.62 -17.67 15.94
N LEU A 89 3.70 -17.52 15.16
CA LEU A 89 3.85 -18.19 13.86
C LEU A 89 3.84 -19.71 14.00
N ALA A 90 4.54 -20.26 15.01
CA ALA A 90 4.59 -21.70 15.24
C ALA A 90 3.20 -22.26 15.60
N ARG A 91 2.47 -21.58 16.50
CA ARG A 91 1.10 -21.96 16.88
C ARG A 91 0.15 -21.90 15.69
N PHE A 92 0.22 -20.81 14.92
CA PHE A 92 -0.60 -20.62 13.73
C PHE A 92 -0.37 -21.73 12.69
N LEU A 93 0.89 -22.01 12.35
CA LEU A 93 1.22 -23.08 11.42
C LEU A 93 0.76 -24.45 11.94
N HIS A 94 0.86 -24.71 13.25
CA HIS A 94 0.38 -25.95 13.86
C HIS A 94 -1.14 -26.12 13.72
N SER A 95 -1.93 -25.07 13.98
CA SER A 95 -3.39 -25.09 13.80
C SER A 95 -3.83 -25.31 12.34
N HIS A 96 -2.95 -25.01 11.38
CA HIS A 96 -3.18 -25.24 9.96
C HIS A 96 -2.57 -26.53 9.42
N LYS A 97 -1.96 -27.38 10.28
CA LYS A 97 -1.48 -28.71 9.87
C LYS A 97 -2.58 -29.77 9.81
N ASP A 98 -3.71 -29.56 10.48
CA ASP A 98 -4.78 -30.55 10.62
C ASP A 98 -5.98 -30.28 9.69
N LEU A 99 -5.82 -29.36 8.72
CA LEU A 99 -6.75 -29.06 7.63
C LEU A 99 -6.27 -29.73 6.34
#